data_AF-A0AAV1IHQ6-F1
#
_entry.id   AF-A0AAV1IHQ6-F1
#
_cell.length_a   1.000
_cell.length_b   1.000
_cell.length_c   1.000
_cell.angle_alpha   90.00
_cell.angle_beta   90.00
_cell.angle_gamma   90.00
#
_symmetry.space_group_name_H-M   'P 1'
#
loop_
_entity.id
_entity.type
_entity.pdbx_description
1 polymer ?
#
loop_
_entity_poly.entity_id
_entity_poly.type
_entity_poly.pdbx_seq_one_letter_code
_entity_poly.pdbx_strand_id
1 'polypeptide(L)'
;MCQCPIVSTGCQRLEVLQHTSHLSWRVRICADLATPRLPREALDGRAHWARWAWRLSDPWELAAKATKMFSDVFPDVRVARGDPVEVSYWLTRNMPLGAGARQELLAAPTVVQRLRALCAALEAKACTILCCRVCNTQLAWIEEVLAMTDDGTGGLFVNPSGYVHDVVAVRCGDPEQERINLIGITSSEHSWFPGYAWTIANCFRCGSHLGWHFTALEQQLPQQFYGLRRQALKV
;
A
#
# COMPACT_ATOMS: atom_id res chain seq x y z
N MET A 1 -23.91 21.82 -8.97
CA MET A 1 -24.12 20.36 -8.89
C MET A 1 -23.76 19.92 -7.48
N CYS A 2 -24.71 19.35 -6.72
CA CYS A 2 -24.40 18.77 -5.41
C CYS A 2 -23.49 17.57 -5.62
N GLN A 3 -22.26 17.61 -5.09
CA GLN A 3 -21.41 16.44 -5.03
C GLN A 3 -22.00 15.51 -3.97
N CYS A 4 -22.43 14.31 -4.38
CA CYS A 4 -22.84 13.27 -3.46
C CYS A 4 -21.58 12.52 -3.00
N PRO A 5 -21.22 12.52 -1.71
CA PRO A 5 -20.09 11.75 -1.24
C PRO A 5 -20.39 10.25 -1.39
N ILE A 6 -19.49 9.51 -2.05
CA ILE A 6 -19.59 8.07 -2.27
C ILE A 6 -18.37 7.41 -1.67
N VAL A 7 -18.59 6.30 -0.94
CA VAL A 7 -17.52 5.39 -0.52
C VAL A 7 -17.73 4.08 -1.26
N SER A 8 -16.69 3.61 -1.96
CA SER A 8 -16.70 2.37 -2.72
C SER A 8 -15.54 1.48 -2.33
N THR A 9 -15.74 0.16 -2.40
CA THR A 9 -14.69 -0.83 -2.18
C THR A 9 -14.41 -1.61 -3.45
N GLY A 10 -13.15 -1.98 -3.66
CA GLY A 10 -12.78 -2.89 -4.75
C GLY A 10 -13.34 -4.28 -4.47
N CYS A 11 -13.97 -4.92 -5.46
CA CYS A 11 -14.60 -6.22 -5.29
C CYS A 11 -13.98 -7.32 -6.17
N GLN A 12 -13.88 -7.09 -7.47
CA GLN A 12 -13.44 -8.10 -8.43
C GLN A 12 -12.40 -7.53 -9.38
N ARG A 13 -11.43 -8.37 -9.73
CA ARG A 13 -10.51 -8.06 -10.83
C ARG A 13 -11.19 -8.27 -12.16
N LEU A 14 -10.76 -7.49 -13.14
CA LEU A 14 -11.26 -7.59 -14.49
C LEU A 14 -10.14 -7.38 -15.51
N GLU A 15 -10.35 -7.93 -16.69
CA GLU A 15 -9.58 -7.68 -17.90
C GLU A 15 -10.48 -6.92 -18.87
N VAL A 16 -9.98 -5.80 -19.40
CA VAL A 16 -10.70 -5.02 -20.40
C VAL A 16 -10.56 -5.70 -21.76
N LEU A 17 -11.69 -6.14 -22.34
CA LEU A 17 -11.71 -6.80 -23.65
C LEU A 17 -11.91 -5.81 -24.78
N GLN A 18 -12.80 -4.84 -24.56
CA GLN A 18 -13.17 -3.85 -25.58
C GLN A 18 -13.72 -2.60 -24.91
N HIS A 19 -13.32 -1.44 -25.43
CA HIS A 19 -13.95 -0.16 -25.13
C HIS A 19 -15.18 0.00 -26.03
N THR A 20 -16.38 0.12 -25.44
CA THR A 20 -17.64 0.18 -26.20
C THR A 20 -18.14 1.61 -26.35
N SER A 21 -17.93 2.47 -25.35
CA SER A 21 -18.26 3.91 -25.36
C SER A 21 -17.52 4.65 -24.24
N HIS A 22 -17.62 5.98 -24.21
CA HIS A 22 -16.90 6.88 -23.27
C HIS A 22 -16.97 6.48 -21.77
N LEU A 23 -17.98 5.73 -21.33
CA LEU A 23 -18.13 5.27 -19.95
C LEU A 23 -18.52 3.79 -19.83
N SER A 24 -18.29 2.99 -20.89
CA SER A 24 -18.65 1.57 -20.89
C SER A 24 -17.54 0.72 -21.48
N TRP A 25 -17.26 -0.37 -20.78
CA TRP A 25 -16.26 -1.36 -21.16
C TRP A 25 -16.87 -2.75 -21.12
N ARG A 26 -16.56 -3.54 -22.14
CA ARG A 26 -16.75 -5.00 -22.08
C ARG A 26 -15.55 -5.59 -21.35
N VAL A 27 -15.81 -6.31 -20.28
CA VAL A 27 -14.78 -6.87 -19.39
C VAL A 27 -14.98 -8.37 -19.19
N ARG A 28 -13.88 -9.07 -18.91
CA ARG A 28 -13.88 -10.42 -18.36
C ARG A 28 -13.55 -10.36 -16.89
N ILE A 29 -14.35 -11.02 -16.05
CA ILE A 29 -14.05 -11.11 -14.62
C ILE A 29 -12.93 -12.12 -14.40
N CYS A 30 -11.89 -11.68 -13.69
CA CYS A 30 -10.73 -12.50 -13.32
C CYS A 30 -10.89 -12.97 -11.87
N ALA A 31 -11.77 -13.95 -11.65
CA ALA A 31 -12.06 -14.45 -10.31
C ALA A 31 -10.84 -15.17 -9.71
N ASP A 32 -10.60 -14.96 -8.41
CA ASP A 32 -9.70 -15.84 -7.67
C ASP A 32 -10.39 -17.18 -7.38
N LEU A 33 -9.64 -18.26 -7.56
CA LEU A 33 -10.11 -19.60 -7.23
C LEU A 33 -10.12 -19.80 -5.72
N ALA A 34 -11.03 -20.65 -5.23
CA ALA A 34 -11.04 -21.06 -3.83
C ALA A 34 -9.68 -21.66 -3.42
N THR A 35 -9.32 -21.48 -2.15
CA THR A 35 -8.01 -21.81 -1.58
C THR A 35 -8.07 -23.07 -0.71
N PRO A 36 -8.13 -24.29 -1.30
CA PRO A 36 -8.24 -25.51 -0.53
C PRO A 36 -7.01 -25.71 0.36
N ARG A 37 -7.22 -26.34 1.51
CA ARG A 37 -6.13 -26.86 2.33
C ARG A 37 -5.43 -27.99 1.60
N LEU A 38 -4.14 -28.20 1.89
CA LEU A 38 -3.41 -29.34 1.38
C LEU A 38 -4.10 -30.66 1.77
N PRO A 39 -4.17 -31.66 0.85
CA PRO A 39 -4.69 -32.98 1.16
C PRO A 39 -3.91 -33.65 2.29
N ARG A 40 -4.57 -34.51 3.09
CA ARG A 40 -3.93 -35.23 4.21
C ARG A 40 -2.76 -36.08 3.73
N GLU A 41 -2.90 -36.70 2.56
CA GLU A 41 -1.86 -37.53 1.93
C GLU A 41 -0.58 -36.72 1.68
N ALA A 42 -0.72 -35.46 1.26
CA ALA A 42 0.43 -34.56 1.07
C ALA A 42 1.09 -34.20 2.40
N LEU A 43 0.30 -33.96 3.45
CA LEU A 43 0.81 -33.63 4.80
C LEU A 43 1.49 -34.83 5.49
N ASP A 44 0.97 -36.03 5.25
CA ASP A 44 1.50 -37.29 5.79
C ASP A 44 2.74 -37.77 5.02
N GLY A 45 3.03 -37.19 3.85
CA GLY A 45 4.10 -37.66 2.96
C GLY A 45 3.75 -38.94 2.19
N ARG A 46 2.46 -39.22 2.03
CA ARG A 46 1.92 -40.33 1.23
C ARG A 46 1.64 -39.95 -0.22
N ALA A 47 1.71 -38.66 -0.56
CA ALA A 47 1.61 -38.19 -1.94
C ALA A 47 2.89 -38.47 -2.75
N HIS A 48 2.79 -38.39 -4.08
CA HIS A 48 3.92 -38.61 -5.00
C HIS A 48 5.09 -37.65 -4.73
N TRP A 49 4.80 -36.37 -4.51
CA TRP A 49 5.81 -35.36 -4.18
C TRP A 49 6.07 -35.30 -2.67
N ALA A 50 7.33 -35.04 -2.32
CA ALA A 50 7.75 -34.82 -0.94
C ALA A 50 7.00 -33.65 -0.28
N ARG A 51 6.88 -33.69 1.05
CA ARG A 51 6.13 -32.71 1.86
C ARG A 51 6.53 -31.26 1.61
N TRP A 52 7.83 -31.01 1.47
CA TRP A 52 8.35 -29.66 1.23
C TRP A 52 7.83 -29.06 -0.09
N ALA A 53 7.63 -29.88 -1.13
CA ALA A 53 7.19 -29.40 -2.45
C ALA A 53 5.73 -28.92 -2.41
N TRP A 54 4.88 -29.62 -1.66
CA TRP A 54 3.49 -29.20 -1.41
C TRP A 54 3.42 -27.89 -0.61
N ARG A 55 4.24 -27.78 0.44
CA ARG A 55 4.32 -26.58 1.29
C ARG A 55 4.71 -25.33 0.52
N LEU A 56 5.63 -25.45 -0.45
CA LEU A 56 6.00 -24.32 -1.31
C LEU A 56 4.80 -23.70 -2.05
N SER A 57 3.73 -24.47 -2.29
CA SER A 57 2.53 -24.06 -3.02
C SER A 57 1.30 -23.93 -2.12
N ASP A 58 1.43 -24.08 -0.79
CA ASP A 58 0.32 -23.92 0.13
C ASP A 58 0.00 -22.42 0.30
N PRO A 59 -1.16 -21.93 -0.16
CA PRO A 59 -1.52 -20.52 -0.04
C PRO A 59 -1.61 -20.06 1.43
N TRP A 60 -1.92 -20.95 2.36
CA TRP A 60 -2.04 -20.62 3.78
C TRP A 60 -0.67 -20.45 4.46
N GLU A 61 0.28 -21.35 4.17
CA GLU A 61 1.65 -21.19 4.66
C GLU A 61 2.32 -19.97 4.03
N LEU A 62 2.10 -19.72 2.74
CA LEU A 62 2.61 -18.53 2.06
C LEU A 62 2.02 -17.23 2.63
N ALA A 63 0.71 -17.19 2.90
CA ALA A 63 0.06 -16.03 3.50
C ALA A 63 0.60 -15.74 4.92
N ALA A 64 0.79 -16.78 5.73
CA ALA A 64 1.39 -16.66 7.06
C ALA A 64 2.84 -16.17 6.99
N LYS A 65 3.64 -16.71 6.06
CA LYS A 65 5.03 -16.27 5.82
C LYS A 65 5.08 -14.80 5.41
N ALA A 66 4.31 -14.41 4.39
CA ALA A 66 4.28 -13.03 3.90
C ALA A 66 3.80 -12.04 4.97
N THR A 67 2.79 -12.42 5.75
CA THR A 67 2.29 -11.62 6.89
C THR A 67 3.37 -11.41 7.94
N LYS A 68 4.08 -12.47 8.33
CA LYS A 68 5.17 -12.37 9.30
C LYS A 68 6.25 -11.42 8.80
N MET A 69 6.72 -11.63 7.57
CA MET A 69 7.75 -10.80 6.97
C MET A 69 7.32 -9.33 6.85
N PHE A 70 6.06 -9.07 6.51
CA PHE A 70 5.52 -7.72 6.48
C PHE A 70 5.51 -7.08 7.88
N SER A 71 5.07 -7.82 8.90
CA SER A 71 5.09 -7.35 10.29
C SER A 71 6.50 -7.10 10.82
N ASP A 72 7.51 -7.84 10.35
CA ASP A 72 8.90 -7.60 10.70
C ASP A 72 9.40 -6.24 10.14
N VAL A 73 8.85 -5.77 9.02
CA VAL A 73 9.15 -4.45 8.42
C VAL A 73 8.28 -3.34 9.02
N PHE A 74 7.01 -3.64 9.29
CA PHE A 74 6.00 -2.69 9.76
C PHE A 74 5.36 -3.19 11.07
N PRO A 75 6.09 -3.13 12.20
CA PRO A 75 5.65 -3.73 13.46
C PRO A 75 4.37 -3.10 14.02
N ASP A 76 4.16 -1.81 13.78
CA ASP A 76 3.00 -1.06 14.27
C ASP A 76 1.74 -1.23 13.39
N VAL A 77 1.87 -1.89 12.22
CA VAL A 77 0.75 -2.08 11.30
C VAL A 77 0.02 -3.39 11.60
N ARG A 78 -1.28 -3.28 11.91
CA ARG A 78 -2.15 -4.44 12.09
C ARG A 78 -2.46 -5.10 10.74
N VAL A 79 -1.85 -6.27 10.51
CA VAL A 79 -2.05 -7.05 9.27
C VAL A 79 -3.38 -7.80 9.29
N ALA A 80 -4.05 -7.84 8.13
CA ALA A 80 -5.23 -8.68 7.91
C ALA A 80 -4.90 -10.17 8.15
N ARG A 81 -5.85 -10.91 8.74
CA ARG A 81 -5.73 -12.36 9.01
C ARG A 81 -6.89 -13.09 8.38
N GLY A 82 -6.66 -14.35 7.98
CA GLY A 82 -7.72 -15.21 7.48
C GLY A 82 -7.41 -15.74 6.09
N ASP A 83 -8.37 -15.60 5.18
CA ASP A 83 -8.31 -16.15 3.83
C ASP A 83 -7.07 -15.63 3.05
N PRO A 84 -6.28 -16.51 2.40
CA PRO A 84 -5.09 -16.11 1.67
C PRO A 84 -5.32 -15.09 0.55
N VAL A 85 -6.51 -15.07 -0.08
CA VAL A 85 -6.82 -14.11 -1.15
C VAL A 85 -6.90 -12.71 -0.57
N GLU A 86 -7.70 -12.53 0.48
CA GLU A 86 -7.85 -11.26 1.20
C GLU A 86 -6.50 -10.75 1.73
N VAL A 87 -5.73 -11.64 2.37
CA VAL A 87 -4.39 -11.31 2.88
C VAL A 87 -3.47 -10.85 1.74
N SER A 88 -3.49 -11.53 0.59
CA SER A 88 -2.64 -11.16 -0.54
C SER A 88 -2.95 -9.77 -1.11
N TYR A 89 -4.23 -9.38 -1.17
CA TYR A 89 -4.62 -8.05 -1.62
C TYR A 89 -4.32 -6.97 -0.60
N TRP A 90 -4.60 -7.26 0.68
CA TRP A 90 -4.27 -6.35 1.77
C TRP A 90 -2.76 -6.04 1.80
N LEU A 91 -1.92 -7.06 1.66
CA LEU A 91 -0.47 -6.90 1.57
C LEU A 91 -0.07 -6.11 0.33
N THR A 92 -0.67 -6.39 -0.84
CA THR A 92 -0.38 -5.64 -2.08
C THR A 92 -0.71 -4.15 -1.95
N ARG A 93 -1.82 -3.80 -1.27
CA ARG A 93 -2.22 -2.41 -1.00
C ARG A 93 -1.21 -1.69 -0.09
N ASN A 94 -0.73 -2.40 0.92
CA ASN A 94 0.10 -1.84 2.00
C ASN A 94 1.61 -1.94 1.76
N MET A 95 2.04 -2.74 0.80
CA MET A 95 3.44 -2.81 0.41
C MET A 95 3.86 -1.55 -0.36
N PRO A 96 5.05 -0.99 -0.08
CA PRO A 96 5.61 0.16 -0.77
C PRO A 96 6.11 -0.26 -2.16
N LEU A 97 5.18 -0.49 -3.07
CA LEU A 97 5.47 -0.97 -4.42
C LEU A 97 5.22 0.12 -5.45
N GLY A 98 6.09 0.19 -6.45
CA GLY A 98 5.86 0.99 -7.64
C GLY A 98 4.63 0.52 -8.44
N ALA A 99 4.07 1.41 -9.27
CA ALA A 99 2.86 1.13 -10.05
C ALA A 99 2.95 -0.13 -10.92
N GLY A 100 4.12 -0.40 -11.54
CA GLY A 100 4.36 -1.60 -12.33
C GLY A 100 4.24 -2.89 -11.50
N ALA A 101 4.99 -2.97 -10.40
CA ALA A 101 4.94 -4.13 -9.49
C ALA A 101 3.54 -4.35 -8.90
N ARG A 102 2.79 -3.27 -8.57
CA ARG A 102 1.39 -3.37 -8.16
C ARG A 102 0.50 -3.97 -9.24
N GLN A 103 0.68 -3.52 -10.49
CA GLN A 103 -0.07 -4.04 -11.62
C GLN A 103 0.25 -5.52 -11.88
N GLU A 104 1.51 -5.94 -11.75
CA GLU A 104 1.92 -7.34 -11.86
C GLU A 104 1.28 -8.22 -10.78
N LEU A 105 1.26 -7.76 -9.52
CA LEU A 105 0.59 -8.48 -8.43
C LEU A 105 -0.93 -8.56 -8.63
N LEU A 106 -1.55 -7.50 -9.15
CA LEU A 106 -2.97 -7.49 -9.51
C LEU A 106 -3.25 -8.48 -10.65
N ALA A 107 -2.36 -8.56 -11.63
CA ALA A 107 -2.46 -9.46 -12.77
C ALA A 107 -2.11 -10.92 -12.43
N ALA A 108 -1.54 -11.20 -11.25
CA ALA A 108 -1.16 -12.54 -10.83
C ALA A 108 -2.34 -13.53 -11.01
N PRO A 109 -2.15 -14.62 -11.80
CA PRO A 109 -3.24 -15.55 -12.13
C PRO A 109 -3.80 -16.27 -10.91
N THR A 110 -2.96 -16.57 -9.92
CA THR A 110 -3.36 -17.26 -8.70
C THR A 110 -2.86 -16.55 -7.44
N VAL A 111 -3.55 -16.75 -6.32
CA VAL A 111 -3.13 -16.26 -5.01
C VAL A 111 -1.75 -16.80 -4.60
N VAL A 112 -1.41 -18.04 -4.98
CA VAL A 112 -0.10 -18.65 -4.71
C VAL A 112 1.00 -17.86 -5.41
N GLN A 113 0.79 -17.50 -6.69
CA GLN A 113 1.74 -16.68 -7.44
C GLN A 113 1.85 -15.26 -6.86
N ARG A 114 0.72 -14.65 -6.49
CA ARG A 114 0.71 -13.33 -5.84
C ARG A 114 1.48 -13.33 -4.53
N LEU A 115 1.24 -14.31 -3.66
CA LEU A 115 1.92 -14.45 -2.37
C LEU A 115 3.41 -14.77 -2.51
N ARG A 116 3.80 -15.61 -3.48
CA ARG A 116 5.23 -15.85 -3.78
C ARG A 116 5.93 -14.58 -4.23
N ALA A 117 5.31 -13.79 -5.11
CA ALA A 117 5.86 -12.52 -5.56
C ALA A 117 5.98 -11.51 -4.40
N LEU A 118 4.99 -11.46 -3.50
CA LEU A 118 5.05 -10.65 -2.27
C LEU A 118 6.20 -11.09 -1.35
N CYS A 119 6.33 -12.40 -1.09
CA CYS A 119 7.45 -12.95 -0.32
C CYS A 119 8.80 -12.59 -0.94
N ALA A 120 8.95 -12.76 -2.26
CA ALA A 120 10.19 -12.44 -2.97
C ALA A 120 10.53 -10.93 -2.87
N ALA A 121 9.53 -10.05 -2.99
CA ALA A 121 9.73 -8.61 -2.83
C ALA A 121 10.19 -8.23 -1.40
N LEU A 122 9.61 -8.88 -0.39
CA LEU A 122 10.01 -8.71 1.02
C LEU A 122 11.40 -9.28 1.29
N GLU A 123 11.74 -10.47 0.76
CA GLU A 123 13.04 -11.13 0.92
C GLU A 123 14.17 -10.32 0.29
N ALA A 124 13.92 -9.77 -0.91
CA ALA A 124 14.89 -8.97 -1.63
C ALA A 124 15.17 -7.61 -0.96
N LYS A 125 14.42 -7.24 0.09
CA LYS A 125 14.41 -5.89 0.67
C LYS A 125 14.32 -4.82 -0.42
N ALA A 126 13.53 -5.09 -1.47
CA ALA A 126 13.50 -4.29 -2.69
C ALA A 126 13.00 -2.83 -2.46
N CYS A 127 12.68 -2.48 -1.23
CA CYS A 127 12.04 -1.24 -0.83
C CYS A 127 12.52 -0.86 0.57
N THR A 128 13.67 -0.18 0.68
CA THR A 128 14.18 0.35 1.96
C THR A 128 14.08 1.87 2.03
N ILE A 129 14.04 2.55 0.87
CA ILE A 129 14.08 4.02 0.79
C ILE A 129 12.91 4.51 -0.08
N LEU A 130 12.20 5.51 0.43
CA LEU A 130 11.24 6.30 -0.32
C LEU A 130 11.95 7.52 -0.91
N CYS A 131 11.92 7.64 -2.23
CA CYS A 131 12.53 8.72 -2.98
C CYS A 131 11.47 9.55 -3.73
N CYS A 132 11.78 10.82 -4.00
CA CYS A 132 11.03 11.64 -4.93
C CYS A 132 11.04 10.99 -6.32
N ARG A 133 9.85 10.75 -6.88
CA ARG A 133 9.71 10.11 -8.20
C ARG A 133 10.36 10.90 -9.34
N VAL A 134 10.42 12.23 -9.22
CA VAL A 134 10.92 13.12 -10.28
C VAL A 134 12.45 13.19 -10.29
N CYS A 135 13.07 13.39 -9.13
CA CYS A 135 14.51 13.70 -9.05
C CYS A 135 15.34 12.70 -8.23
N ASN A 136 14.72 11.63 -7.72
CA ASN A 136 15.32 10.59 -6.87
C ASN A 136 15.90 11.09 -5.54
N THR A 137 15.59 12.31 -5.09
CA THR A 137 15.96 12.75 -3.73
C THR A 137 15.35 11.80 -2.70
N GLN A 138 16.16 11.26 -1.80
CA GLN A 138 15.70 10.46 -0.68
C GLN A 138 14.81 11.31 0.25
N LEU A 139 13.62 10.80 0.56
CA LEU A 139 12.63 11.48 1.39
C LEU A 139 12.52 10.84 2.77
N ALA A 140 12.43 9.51 2.81
CA ALA A 140 12.29 8.75 4.05
C ALA A 140 12.82 7.31 3.87
N TRP A 141 13.13 6.65 4.98
CA TRP A 141 13.31 5.21 5.04
C TRP A 141 11.95 4.52 5.24
N ILE A 142 11.85 3.24 4.87
CA ILE A 142 10.60 2.49 5.01
C ILE A 142 10.23 2.26 6.49
N GLU A 143 11.22 2.18 7.37
CA GLU A 143 11.06 2.09 8.82
C GLU A 143 10.51 3.39 9.44
N GLU A 144 10.45 4.47 8.66
CA GLU A 144 9.81 5.73 9.04
C GLU A 144 8.32 5.78 8.68
N VAL A 145 7.78 4.78 7.98
CA VAL A 145 6.35 4.69 7.68
C VAL A 145 5.53 4.48 8.97
N LEU A 146 4.44 5.22 9.09
CA LEU A 146 3.56 5.22 10.25
C LEU A 146 2.19 4.62 9.92
N ALA A 147 1.64 3.85 10.85
CA ALA A 147 0.28 3.34 10.80
C ALA A 147 -0.72 4.39 11.34
N MET A 148 -1.03 5.42 10.55
CA MET A 148 -1.95 6.50 10.95
C MET A 148 -3.43 6.18 10.67
N THR A 149 -3.72 5.03 10.05
CA THR A 149 -5.07 4.61 9.65
C THR A 149 -5.27 3.11 9.87
N ASP A 150 -6.51 2.67 10.03
CA ASP A 150 -6.85 1.24 10.10
C ASP A 150 -6.62 0.47 8.79
N ASP A 151 -6.39 1.19 7.69
CA ASP A 151 -6.12 0.62 6.36
C ASP A 151 -4.68 0.08 6.20
N GLY A 152 -3.79 0.41 7.14
CA GLY A 152 -2.40 -0.04 7.18
C GLY A 152 -1.39 1.09 7.00
N THR A 153 -0.46 0.95 6.04
CA THR A 153 0.64 1.91 5.78
C THR A 153 0.20 3.17 5.04
N GLY A 154 -1.04 3.22 4.55
CA GLY A 154 -1.56 4.38 3.85
C GLY A 154 -3.08 4.37 3.73
N GLY A 155 -3.63 5.49 3.26
CA GLY A 155 -5.07 5.71 3.11
C GLY A 155 -5.40 6.35 1.77
N LEU A 156 -6.66 6.19 1.34
CA LEU A 156 -7.20 6.89 0.17
C LEU A 156 -8.10 8.02 0.67
N PHE A 157 -7.75 9.25 0.33
CA PHE A 157 -8.45 10.44 0.78
C PHE A 157 -8.91 11.29 -0.39
N VAL A 158 -10.02 12.03 -0.21
CA VAL A 158 -10.57 12.90 -1.24
C VAL A 158 -10.44 14.35 -0.78
N ASN A 159 -9.87 15.22 -1.61
CA ASN A 159 -9.81 16.64 -1.29
C ASN A 159 -11.15 17.35 -1.64
N PRO A 160 -11.38 18.60 -1.21
CA PRO A 160 -12.62 19.33 -1.47
C PRO A 160 -12.95 19.53 -2.97
N SER A 161 -11.95 19.42 -3.84
CA SER A 161 -12.13 19.48 -5.30
C SER A 161 -12.44 18.12 -5.94
N GLY A 162 -12.55 17.04 -5.15
CA GLY A 162 -12.88 15.70 -5.62
C GLY A 162 -11.69 14.85 -6.09
N TYR A 163 -10.44 15.29 -5.88
CA TYR A 163 -9.26 14.50 -6.24
C TYR A 163 -8.94 13.46 -5.17
N VAL A 164 -8.73 12.22 -5.61
CA VAL A 164 -8.32 11.11 -4.75
C VAL A 164 -6.80 11.10 -4.59
N HIS A 165 -6.34 10.95 -3.36
CA HIS A 165 -4.93 10.86 -2.99
C HIS A 165 -4.66 9.58 -2.21
N ASP A 166 -3.80 8.71 -2.75
CA ASP A 166 -3.17 7.58 -2.01
C ASP A 166 -2.01 8.15 -1.21
N VAL A 167 -2.16 8.20 0.11
CA VAL A 167 -1.26 8.89 1.04
C VAL A 167 -0.63 7.87 1.99
N VAL A 168 0.69 7.92 2.10
CA VAL A 168 1.49 7.18 3.09
C VAL A 168 1.97 8.17 4.14
N ALA A 169 1.72 7.86 5.41
CA ALA A 169 2.24 8.65 6.52
C ALA A 169 3.68 8.23 6.83
N VAL A 170 4.59 9.20 6.94
CA VAL A 170 5.98 8.96 7.33
C VAL A 170 6.38 9.94 8.44
N ARG A 171 7.18 9.45 9.38
CA ARG A 171 7.78 10.27 10.43
C ARG A 171 8.59 11.40 9.80
N CYS A 172 8.56 12.57 10.42
CA CYS A 172 9.50 13.63 10.05
C CYS A 172 10.93 13.13 10.34
N GLY A 173 11.76 13.13 9.29
CA GLY A 173 13.19 12.86 9.43
C GLY A 173 13.94 14.02 10.07
N ASP A 174 15.26 13.92 10.07
CA ASP A 174 16.17 14.94 10.59
C ASP A 174 15.93 16.31 9.91
N PRO A 175 15.58 17.37 10.68
CA PRO A 175 15.33 18.71 10.15
C PRO A 175 16.57 19.35 9.51
N GLU A 176 17.78 18.88 9.80
CA GLU A 176 19.00 19.36 9.13
C GLU A 176 19.10 18.89 7.68
N GLN A 177 18.26 17.93 7.27
CA GLN A 177 18.25 17.42 5.91
C GLN A 177 17.17 18.12 5.09
N GLU A 178 17.60 19.03 4.21
CA GLU A 178 16.75 19.76 3.26
C GLU A 178 16.16 18.83 2.18
N ARG A 179 15.18 17.99 2.57
CA ARG A 179 14.50 17.03 1.68
C ARG A 179 13.16 17.56 1.18
N ILE A 180 12.49 18.35 2.02
CA ILE A 180 11.11 18.84 1.82
C ILE A 180 11.07 20.34 2.11
N ASN A 181 10.39 21.09 1.25
CA ASN A 181 10.09 22.50 1.43
C ASN A 181 8.59 22.68 1.70
N LEU A 182 8.24 23.45 2.74
CA LEU A 182 6.85 23.74 3.10
C LEU A 182 6.37 25.01 2.40
N ILE A 183 5.22 24.92 1.73
CA ILE A 183 4.67 26.01 0.92
C ILE A 183 3.34 26.48 1.52
N GLY A 184 3.22 27.79 1.70
CA GLY A 184 1.97 28.44 2.12
C GLY A 184 1.76 28.44 3.63
N ILE A 185 0.52 28.70 4.03
CA ILE A 185 0.11 28.82 5.43
C ILE A 185 -0.49 27.48 5.89
N THR A 186 -0.15 27.08 7.10
CA THR A 186 -0.75 25.92 7.77
C THR A 186 -2.26 26.09 7.93
N SER A 187 -3.05 25.08 7.56
CA SER A 187 -4.52 25.11 7.66
C SER A 187 -5.08 23.81 8.24
N SER A 188 -6.08 23.90 9.12
CA SER A 188 -6.84 22.74 9.58
C SER A 188 -8.08 22.44 8.73
N GLU A 189 -8.35 23.28 7.73
CA GLU A 189 -9.52 23.16 6.87
C GLU A 189 -9.47 21.85 6.06
N HIS A 190 -10.54 21.06 6.12
CA HIS A 190 -10.64 19.77 5.42
C HIS A 190 -9.49 18.78 5.71
N SER A 191 -8.88 18.85 6.90
CA SER A 191 -7.85 17.90 7.30
C SER A 191 -8.38 16.46 7.32
N TRP A 192 -7.63 15.54 6.72
CA TRP A 192 -7.94 14.10 6.71
C TRP A 192 -7.61 13.40 8.03
N PHE A 193 -6.77 14.01 8.85
CA PHE A 193 -6.37 13.49 10.15
C PHE A 193 -6.94 14.43 11.22
N PRO A 194 -8.03 14.04 11.90
CA PRO A 194 -8.62 14.84 12.96
C PRO A 194 -7.59 15.24 14.02
N GLY A 195 -7.62 16.49 14.47
CA GLY A 195 -6.63 17.03 15.42
C GLY A 195 -5.32 17.53 14.77
N TYR A 196 -5.21 17.51 13.45
CA TYR A 196 -4.05 18.02 12.72
C TYR A 196 -4.39 19.17 11.78
N ALA A 197 -3.48 20.15 11.69
CA ALA A 197 -3.40 21.07 10.57
C ALA A 197 -2.36 20.59 9.55
N TRP A 198 -2.50 21.00 8.30
CA TRP A 198 -1.65 20.61 7.19
C TRP A 198 -1.03 21.80 6.46
N THR A 199 0.17 21.59 5.91
CA THR A 199 0.90 22.52 5.05
C THR A 199 1.41 21.79 3.82
N ILE A 200 1.38 22.41 2.64
CA ILE A 200 1.83 21.77 1.40
C ILE A 200 3.33 21.44 1.51
N ALA A 201 3.70 20.22 1.17
CA ALA A 201 5.07 19.72 1.18
C ALA A 201 5.53 19.45 -0.26
N ASN A 202 6.54 20.19 -0.71
CA ASN A 202 7.18 20.02 -2.01
C ASN A 202 8.58 19.42 -1.85
N CYS A 203 9.07 18.73 -2.87
CA CYS A 203 10.45 18.26 -2.90
C CYS A 203 11.37 19.47 -2.90
N PHE A 204 12.31 19.53 -1.96
CA PHE A 204 13.27 20.64 -1.87
C PHE A 204 14.07 20.80 -3.17
N ARG A 205 14.48 19.69 -3.80
CA ARG A 205 15.35 19.71 -4.98
C ARG A 205 14.67 20.09 -6.29
N CYS A 206 13.45 19.59 -6.55
CA CYS A 206 12.79 19.75 -7.85
C CYS A 206 11.46 20.51 -7.79
N GLY A 207 11.00 20.90 -6.60
CA GLY A 207 9.76 21.63 -6.40
C GLY A 207 8.49 20.80 -6.63
N SER A 208 8.59 19.52 -7.01
CA SER A 208 7.41 18.68 -7.23
C SER A 208 6.60 18.55 -5.95
N HIS A 209 5.28 18.72 -6.03
CA HIS A 209 4.41 18.45 -4.90
C HIS A 209 4.59 17.00 -4.42
N LEU A 210 4.87 16.80 -3.13
CA LEU A 210 5.03 15.48 -2.54
C LEU A 210 3.79 15.08 -1.76
N GLY A 211 3.20 16.01 -1.03
CA GLY A 211 2.01 15.81 -0.22
C GLY A 211 1.90 16.92 0.82
N TRP A 212 1.74 16.55 2.08
CA TRP A 212 1.48 17.51 3.15
C TRP A 212 2.29 17.20 4.40
N HIS A 213 2.68 18.24 5.14
CA HIS A 213 3.16 18.15 6.51
C HIS A 213 1.99 18.35 7.46
N PHE A 214 1.75 17.41 8.35
CA PHE A 214 0.70 17.45 9.36
C PHE A 214 1.31 17.80 10.71
N THR A 215 0.77 18.83 11.36
CA THR A 215 1.17 19.28 12.71
C THR A 215 -0.01 19.13 13.67
N ALA A 216 0.22 18.50 14.82
CA ALA A 216 -0.81 18.28 15.82
C ALA A 216 -1.26 19.61 16.44
N LEU A 217 -2.57 19.72 16.70
CA LEU A 217 -3.18 20.82 17.43
C LEU A 217 -3.27 20.52 18.94
N GLU A 218 -3.02 19.27 19.33
CA GLU A 218 -3.14 18.75 20.69
C GLU A 218 -1.87 17.99 21.12
N GLN A 219 -1.55 18.01 22.41
CA GLN A 219 -0.31 17.43 22.95
C GLN A 219 -0.33 15.90 23.03
N GLN A 220 -1.51 15.26 23.07
CA GLN A 220 -1.61 13.79 23.18
C GLN A 220 -1.40 13.06 21.84
N LEU A 221 -1.30 13.80 20.73
CA LEU A 221 -1.15 13.24 19.39
C LEU A 221 0.33 13.18 18.98
N PRO A 222 0.73 12.29 18.05
CA PRO A 222 2.02 12.39 17.36
C PRO A 222 2.21 13.81 16.83
N GLN A 223 3.22 14.54 17.31
CA GLN A 223 3.26 16.00 17.14
C GLN A 223 3.37 16.45 15.67
N GLN A 224 4.00 15.64 14.83
CA GLN A 224 4.10 15.92 13.40
C GLN A 224 4.45 14.69 12.58
N PHE A 225 4.03 14.69 11.32
CA PHE A 225 4.41 13.70 10.31
C PHE A 225 4.20 14.26 8.90
N TYR A 226 4.72 13.58 7.88
CA TYR A 226 4.38 13.88 6.48
C TYR A 226 3.39 12.87 5.92
N GLY A 227 2.32 13.34 5.29
CA GLY A 227 1.46 12.52 4.43
C GLY A 227 1.92 12.67 2.98
N LEU A 228 2.70 11.70 2.49
CA LEU A 228 3.28 11.72 1.15
C LEU A 228 2.40 10.96 0.16
N ARG A 229 2.15 11.54 -1.01
CA ARG A 229 1.35 10.92 -2.07
C ARG A 229 2.15 9.78 -2.70
N ARG A 230 1.61 8.57 -2.71
CA ARG A 230 2.30 7.38 -3.24
C ARG A 230 2.73 7.55 -4.72
N GLN A 231 1.96 8.29 -5.51
CA GLN A 231 2.32 8.61 -6.91
C GLN A 231 3.52 9.56 -7.04
N ALA A 232 3.81 10.36 -6.01
CA ALA A 232 4.99 11.23 -5.97
C ALA A 232 6.24 10.49 -5.47
N LEU A 233 6.08 9.22 -5.04
CA LEU A 233 7.15 8.39 -4.52
C LEU A 233 7.64 7.37 -5.56
N LYS A 234 8.92 7.06 -5.43
CA LYS A 234 9.58 5.91 -6.02
C LYS A 234 10.24 5.13 -4.89
N VAL A 235 10.29 3.82 -5.05
CA VAL A 235 10.90 2.85 -4.13
C VAL A 235 11.97 2.09 -4.90
#